data_AF-A0A537ZYE9-F1
#
_entry.id   AF-A0A537ZYE9-F1
#
_cell.length_a   1.000
_cell.length_b   1.000
_cell.length_c   1.000
_cell.angle_alpha   90.00
_cell.angle_beta   90.00
_cell.angle_gamma   90.00
#
_symmetry.space_group_name_H-M   'P 1'
#
loop_
_entity.id
_entity.type
_entity.pdbx_description
1 polymer ?
#
loop_
_entity_poly.entity_id
_entity_poly.type
_entity_poly.pdbx_seq_one_letter_code
_entity_poly.pdbx_strand_id
1 'polypeptide(L)'
;MGPPGLGIWVPPAPPQPGGDASNTNRMLGSVRNIPFLIWDGTEDELVPVAGARQQAQTFDDLGYRYRFDLFTAADHFALASNDEYAPAAKFLGTHRVNRNPAHVTYVVNPTMDFPKAGTVADHAYWLSGLRLRNSGGEAPLGSVDAKSDGFGKGDPRASATRHTVGTLNGGNMGTMPYVEQSKSWGKAPSTPRRNVLHIDAKNLSQIVVHPRRARLGCNATLRVKTDGPLQVRLAGCDRTQSFG
;
A
#
# COMPACT_ATOMS: atom_id res chain seq x y z
N MET A 1 -1.56 0.26 14.42
CA MET A 1 -0.46 0.48 13.44
C MET A 1 0.52 1.41 14.10
N GLY A 2 1.84 1.26 13.88
CA GLY A 2 2.79 2.27 14.32
C GLY A 2 2.51 3.62 13.62
N PRO A 3 3.17 4.71 14.05
CA PRO A 3 2.95 6.02 13.45
C PRO A 3 3.18 5.99 11.92
N PRO A 4 2.48 6.84 11.16
CA PRO A 4 2.64 7.01 9.71
C PRO A 4 4.02 7.50 9.24
N GLY A 5 5.04 7.49 10.09
CA GLY A 5 6.44 7.71 9.76
C GLY A 5 7.34 7.35 10.95
N LEU A 6 8.62 7.66 10.86
CA LEU A 6 9.48 7.62 12.05
C LEU A 6 9.06 8.78 12.96
N GLY A 7 8.73 8.48 14.21
CA GLY A 7 8.29 9.48 15.18
C GLY A 7 6.88 10.01 14.96
N ILE A 8 6.69 11.29 15.27
CA ILE A 8 5.42 12.01 15.28
C ILE A 8 5.16 12.62 13.91
N TRP A 9 3.96 12.46 13.37
CA TRP A 9 3.54 13.15 12.15
C TRP A 9 2.28 13.98 12.36
N VAL A 10 2.42 15.29 12.19
CA VAL A 10 1.30 16.25 12.15
C VAL A 10 1.36 16.96 10.80
N PRO A 11 0.61 16.50 9.78
CA PRO A 11 0.60 17.14 8.47
C PRO A 11 0.10 18.60 8.55
N PRO A 12 0.57 19.49 7.66
CA PRO A 12 1.37 19.19 6.47
C PRO A 12 2.89 19.12 6.73
N ALA A 13 3.35 19.29 7.98
CA ALA A 13 4.77 19.15 8.30
C ALA A 13 5.24 17.70 8.08
N PRO A 14 6.52 17.47 7.72
CA PRO A 14 7.05 16.13 7.59
C PRO A 14 7.20 15.46 8.97
N PRO A 15 7.19 14.11 9.06
CA PRO A 15 7.40 13.39 10.32
C PRO A 15 8.66 13.81 11.08
N GLN A 16 8.61 13.78 12.41
CA GLN A 16 9.72 14.14 13.29
C GLN A 16 9.92 13.11 14.42
N PRO A 17 11.15 12.58 14.61
CA PRO A 17 12.31 12.70 13.72
C PRO A 17 12.15 11.78 12.50
N GLY A 18 12.58 12.21 11.32
CA GLY A 18 12.69 11.30 10.17
C GLY A 18 12.38 11.93 8.83
N GLY A 19 11.71 13.09 8.84
CA GLY A 19 11.37 13.83 7.63
C GLY A 19 10.52 13.02 6.65
N ASP A 20 10.42 13.53 5.42
CA ASP A 20 9.68 12.89 4.34
C ASP A 20 10.25 11.54 3.91
N ALA A 21 11.53 11.28 4.21
CA ALA A 21 12.18 9.99 3.98
C ALA A 21 11.44 8.86 4.69
N SER A 22 11.01 9.12 5.93
CA SER A 22 10.31 8.13 6.75
C SER A 22 8.79 8.08 6.54
N ASN A 23 8.21 9.01 5.76
CA ASN A 23 6.76 9.17 5.68
C ASN A 23 6.10 8.04 4.87
N THR A 24 5.48 7.10 5.58
CA THR A 24 4.82 5.93 4.98
C THR A 24 3.56 6.28 4.19
N ASN A 25 2.95 7.46 4.44
CA ASN A 25 1.81 7.94 3.66
C ASN A 25 2.14 8.02 2.15
N ARG A 26 3.37 8.45 1.83
CA ARG A 26 3.89 8.57 0.45
C ARG A 26 4.08 7.21 -0.23
N MET A 27 4.02 6.11 0.52
CA MET A 27 4.20 4.74 0.04
C MET A 27 2.90 3.94 -0.01
N LEU A 28 1.75 4.53 0.35
CA LEU A 28 0.48 3.79 0.45
C LEU A 28 0.02 3.15 -0.85
N GLY A 29 0.44 3.66 -2.01
CA GLY A 29 0.21 3.00 -3.29
C GLY A 29 0.68 1.53 -3.31
N SER A 30 1.73 1.20 -2.56
CA SER A 30 2.31 -0.14 -2.47
C SER A 30 1.39 -1.20 -1.87
N VAL A 31 0.38 -0.79 -1.10
CA VAL A 31 -0.49 -1.70 -0.36
C VAL A 31 -1.85 -1.92 -1.01
N ARG A 32 -2.02 -1.57 -2.29
CA ARG A 32 -3.24 -1.79 -3.10
C ARG A 32 -3.97 -3.11 -2.81
N ASN A 33 -3.22 -4.20 -2.75
CA ASN A 33 -3.76 -5.55 -2.64
C ASN A 33 -3.97 -6.04 -1.20
N ILE A 34 -3.68 -5.20 -0.19
CA ILE A 34 -3.73 -5.53 1.24
C ILE A 34 -4.82 -4.66 1.90
N PRO A 35 -5.86 -5.24 2.52
CA PRO A 35 -6.81 -4.47 3.32
C PRO A 35 -6.19 -4.05 4.65
N PHE A 36 -6.51 -2.84 5.13
CA PHE A 36 -6.00 -2.30 6.39
C PHE A 36 -7.10 -2.14 7.44
N LEU A 37 -6.81 -2.53 8.68
CA LEU A 37 -7.54 -2.09 9.87
C LEU A 37 -6.62 -1.15 10.65
N ILE A 38 -7.09 0.05 10.91
CA ILE A 38 -6.37 1.10 11.61
C ILE A 38 -7.21 1.47 12.83
N TRP A 39 -6.67 1.22 14.02
CA TRP A 39 -7.24 1.67 15.29
C TRP A 39 -6.34 2.78 15.83
N ASP A 40 -6.96 3.86 16.28
CA ASP A 40 -6.31 5.08 16.75
C ASP A 40 -7.15 5.72 17.86
N GLY A 41 -6.50 6.39 18.79
CA GLY A 41 -7.15 7.14 19.87
C GLY A 41 -7.21 8.64 19.58
N THR A 42 -8.29 9.32 19.94
CA THR A 42 -8.38 10.78 19.75
C THR A 42 -7.34 11.57 20.57
N GLU A 43 -6.80 10.97 21.62
CA GLU A 43 -5.86 11.58 22.56
C GLU A 43 -4.47 10.93 22.47
N ASP A 44 -4.20 10.11 21.45
CA ASP A 44 -2.90 9.46 21.29
C ASP A 44 -1.77 10.49 21.07
N GLU A 45 -0.90 10.62 22.08
CA GLU A 45 0.18 11.59 22.11
C GLU A 45 1.40 11.16 21.29
N LEU A 46 1.54 9.87 20.95
CA LEU A 46 2.68 9.33 20.20
C LEU A 46 2.34 9.10 18.72
N VAL A 47 1.06 8.91 18.40
CA VAL A 47 0.51 8.79 17.05
C VAL A 47 -0.61 9.82 16.89
N PRO A 48 -0.27 11.10 16.63
CA PRO A 48 -1.30 12.13 16.58
C PRO A 48 -2.39 11.82 15.56
N VAL A 49 -3.64 11.99 15.98
CA VAL A 49 -4.84 11.74 15.18
C VAL A 49 -4.81 12.44 13.82
N ALA A 50 -4.15 13.60 13.70
CA ALA A 50 -3.99 14.32 12.44
C ALA A 50 -3.25 13.48 11.37
N GLY A 51 -2.17 12.80 11.76
CA GLY A 51 -1.40 11.92 10.88
C GLY A 51 -2.18 10.66 10.51
N ALA A 52 -2.80 10.01 11.49
CA ALA A 52 -3.61 8.81 11.27
C ALA A 52 -4.82 9.09 10.34
N ARG A 53 -5.53 10.20 10.55
CA ARG A 53 -6.61 10.67 9.67
C ARG A 53 -6.13 10.96 8.26
N GLN A 54 -4.98 11.62 8.11
CA GLN A 54 -4.42 11.86 6.78
C GLN A 54 -4.05 10.55 6.08
N GLN A 55 -3.55 9.55 6.82
CA GLN A 55 -3.29 8.21 6.27
C GLN A 55 -4.58 7.52 5.80
N ALA A 56 -5.65 7.56 6.62
CA ALA A 56 -6.96 7.05 6.25
C ALA A 56 -7.54 7.77 5.02
N GLN A 57 -7.40 9.09 4.94
CA GLN A 57 -7.83 9.89 3.79
C GLN A 57 -7.08 9.50 2.51
N THR A 58 -5.76 9.29 2.58
CA THR A 58 -4.99 8.85 1.42
C THR A 58 -5.39 7.45 0.96
N PHE A 59 -5.71 6.53 1.88
CA PHE A 59 -6.33 5.25 1.50
C PHE A 59 -7.68 5.46 0.79
N ASP A 60 -8.49 6.42 1.24
CA ASP A 60 -9.77 6.76 0.63
C ASP A 60 -9.62 7.29 -0.79
N ASP A 61 -8.69 8.24 -0.99
CA ASP A 61 -8.40 8.89 -2.27
C ASP A 61 -7.84 7.89 -3.29
N LEU A 62 -6.99 6.95 -2.84
CA LEU A 62 -6.52 5.82 -3.65
C LEU A 62 -7.63 4.82 -3.98
N GLY A 63 -8.78 4.94 -3.30
CA GLY A 63 -9.90 4.02 -3.42
C GLY A 63 -9.59 2.63 -2.85
N TYR A 64 -8.69 2.52 -1.87
CA TYR A 64 -8.22 1.24 -1.34
C TYR A 64 -9.16 0.69 -0.25
N ARG A 65 -8.94 -0.58 0.13
CA ARG A 65 -9.72 -1.25 1.17
C ARG A 65 -9.11 -0.92 2.53
N TYR A 66 -9.86 -0.21 3.36
CA TYR A 66 -9.44 0.10 4.72
C TYR A 66 -10.65 0.25 5.64
N ARG A 67 -10.38 0.11 6.92
CA ARG A 67 -11.25 0.51 8.03
C ARG A 67 -10.41 1.28 9.03
N PHE A 68 -10.86 2.49 9.36
CA PHE A 68 -10.26 3.36 10.35
C PHE A 68 -11.25 3.58 11.48
N ASP A 69 -10.98 3.00 12.64
CA ASP A 69 -11.77 3.19 13.86
C ASP A 69 -11.01 4.16 14.77
N LEU A 70 -11.63 5.30 15.02
CA LEU A 70 -11.09 6.34 15.89
C LEU A 70 -11.85 6.33 17.21
N PHE A 71 -11.18 5.86 18.26
CA PHE A 71 -11.71 5.72 19.61
C PHE A 71 -11.68 7.06 20.34
N THR A 72 -12.82 7.46 20.89
CA THR A 72 -12.94 8.73 21.60
C THR A 72 -12.42 8.59 23.03
N ALA A 73 -11.74 9.63 23.55
CA ALA A 73 -11.18 9.64 24.91
C ALA A 73 -10.21 8.46 25.17
N ALA A 74 -9.40 8.13 24.17
CA ALA A 74 -8.39 7.07 24.22
C ALA A 74 -7.01 7.68 23.98
N ASP A 75 -6.13 7.57 24.99
CA ASP A 75 -4.71 7.88 24.91
C ASP A 75 -3.94 6.78 24.16
N HIS A 76 -2.62 6.94 24.07
CA HIS A 76 -1.74 5.98 23.39
C HIS A 76 -1.84 4.54 23.93
N PHE A 77 -2.04 4.38 25.24
CA PHE A 77 -2.03 3.09 25.91
C PHE A 77 -3.43 2.50 26.10
N ALA A 78 -4.49 3.27 25.91
CA ALA A 78 -5.86 2.85 26.18
C ALA A 78 -6.24 1.57 25.44
N LEU A 79 -5.96 1.48 24.13
CA LEU A 79 -6.29 0.28 23.33
C LEU A 79 -5.45 -0.95 23.73
N ALA A 80 -4.18 -0.74 24.10
CA ALA A 80 -3.31 -1.80 24.60
C ALA A 80 -3.75 -2.30 25.97
N SER A 81 -4.15 -1.37 26.86
CA SER A 81 -4.59 -1.68 28.21
C SER A 81 -5.98 -2.30 28.23
N ASN A 82 -6.85 -1.92 27.29
CA ASN A 82 -8.17 -2.53 27.15
C ASN A 82 -8.09 -4.01 26.76
N ASP A 83 -7.06 -4.43 26.03
CA ASP A 83 -6.80 -5.84 25.70
C ASP A 83 -7.98 -6.59 25.04
N GLU A 84 -8.75 -5.89 24.21
CA GLU A 84 -9.90 -6.46 23.48
C GLU A 84 -9.60 -6.53 21.97
N TYR A 85 -8.79 -7.52 21.58
CA TYR A 85 -8.32 -7.69 20.20
C TYR A 85 -9.14 -8.69 19.37
N ALA A 86 -10.22 -9.26 19.91
CA ALA A 86 -11.05 -10.22 19.17
C ALA A 86 -11.58 -9.65 17.82
N PRO A 87 -11.99 -8.37 17.71
CA PRO A 87 -12.39 -7.80 16.42
C PRO A 87 -11.23 -7.70 15.41
N ALA A 88 -10.02 -7.37 15.86
CA ALA A 88 -8.83 -7.34 14.99
C ALA A 88 -8.47 -8.75 14.51
N ALA A 89 -8.54 -9.76 15.39
CA ALA A 89 -8.37 -11.17 15.01
C ALA A 89 -9.42 -11.62 13.99
N LYS A 90 -10.69 -11.20 14.17
CA LYS A 90 -11.77 -11.46 13.21
C LYS A 90 -11.55 -10.78 11.86
N PHE A 91 -11.01 -9.56 11.85
CA PHE A 91 -10.65 -8.84 10.62
C PHE A 91 -9.56 -9.57 9.83
N LEU A 92 -8.53 -10.09 10.50
CA LEU A 92 -7.50 -10.92 9.87
C LEU A 92 -8.08 -12.25 9.38
N GLY A 93 -8.94 -12.87 10.19
CA GLY A 93 -9.66 -14.10 9.88
C GLY A 93 -8.72 -15.21 9.40
N THR A 94 -9.14 -15.95 8.37
CA THR A 94 -8.36 -17.01 7.71
C THR A 94 -7.95 -16.62 6.29
N HIS A 95 -7.88 -15.32 6.01
CA HIS A 95 -7.55 -14.80 4.69
C HIS A 95 -6.15 -15.22 4.25
N ARG A 96 -6.01 -15.61 2.98
CA ARG A 96 -4.73 -15.94 2.36
C ARG A 96 -4.29 -14.80 1.45
N VAL A 97 -2.99 -14.50 1.48
CA VAL A 97 -2.39 -13.52 0.57
C VAL A 97 -2.56 -13.98 -0.87
N ASN A 98 -3.16 -13.14 -1.71
CA ASN A 98 -3.12 -13.32 -3.15
C ASN A 98 -1.71 -12.99 -3.66
N ARG A 99 -0.87 -14.01 -3.83
CA ARG A 99 0.53 -13.81 -4.25
C ARG A 99 0.70 -13.35 -5.71
N ASN A 100 -0.35 -13.39 -6.52
CA ASN A 100 -0.31 -13.00 -7.94
C ASN A 100 -1.58 -12.21 -8.31
N PRO A 101 -1.74 -10.96 -7.83
CA PRO A 101 -2.85 -10.09 -8.22
C PRO A 101 -2.71 -9.65 -9.68
N ALA A 102 -3.84 -9.31 -10.31
CA ALA A 102 -3.84 -8.85 -11.70
C ALA A 102 -3.25 -7.44 -11.88
N HIS A 103 -3.27 -6.65 -10.81
CA HIS A 103 -2.83 -5.26 -10.77
C HIS A 103 -1.92 -5.06 -9.56
N VAL A 104 -0.71 -4.57 -9.79
CA VAL A 104 0.30 -4.25 -8.78
C VAL A 104 0.65 -2.78 -8.88
N THR A 105 0.51 -2.06 -7.78
CA THR A 105 1.04 -0.70 -7.61
C THR A 105 2.12 -0.77 -6.55
N TYR A 106 3.25 -0.11 -6.77
CA TYR A 106 4.36 -0.08 -5.83
C TYR A 106 5.16 1.22 -5.89
N VAL A 107 5.59 1.68 -4.72
CA VAL A 107 6.45 2.85 -4.52
C VAL A 107 7.75 2.39 -3.88
N VAL A 108 8.85 2.58 -4.60
CA VAL A 108 10.22 2.35 -4.13
C VAL A 108 10.64 3.55 -3.29
N ASN A 109 11.06 3.28 -2.05
CA ASN A 109 11.63 4.28 -1.14
C ASN A 109 12.94 3.74 -0.55
N PRO A 110 14.11 4.01 -1.19
CA PRO A 110 15.39 3.48 -0.71
C PRO A 110 15.82 4.02 0.65
N THR A 111 15.23 5.12 1.13
CA THR A 111 15.53 5.66 2.47
C THR A 111 14.97 4.78 3.59
N MET A 112 14.05 3.87 3.26
CA MET A 112 13.47 2.87 4.15
C MET A 112 13.99 1.44 3.85
N ASP A 113 15.09 1.33 3.09
CA ASP A 113 15.81 0.07 2.94
C ASP A 113 16.80 -0.13 4.10
N PHE A 114 16.89 -1.36 4.58
CA PHE A 114 17.84 -1.80 5.59
C PHE A 114 18.69 -2.97 5.06
N PRO A 115 19.64 -2.73 4.13
CA PRO A 115 20.40 -3.80 3.47
C PRO A 115 21.20 -4.66 4.45
N LYS A 116 21.75 -4.06 5.50
CA LYS A 116 22.47 -4.78 6.57
C LYS A 116 21.59 -5.78 7.32
N ALA A 117 20.28 -5.54 7.35
CA ALA A 117 19.26 -6.43 7.92
C ALA A 117 18.57 -7.29 6.84
N GLY A 118 19.07 -7.30 5.61
CA GLY A 118 18.47 -8.06 4.49
C GLY A 118 17.09 -7.57 4.05
N THR A 119 16.69 -6.36 4.44
CA THR A 119 15.38 -5.80 4.11
C THR A 119 15.52 -4.74 3.04
N VAL A 120 15.36 -5.13 1.78
CA VAL A 120 15.36 -4.21 0.63
C VAL A 120 14.02 -4.33 -0.09
N ALA A 121 13.35 -3.19 -0.25
CA ALA A 121 11.99 -3.06 -0.72
C ALA A 121 11.99 -2.69 -2.21
N ASP A 122 12.54 -3.58 -3.05
CA ASP A 122 12.70 -3.40 -4.51
C ASP A 122 11.78 -4.31 -5.35
N HIS A 123 10.76 -4.90 -4.71
CA HIS A 123 9.89 -5.88 -5.34
C HIS A 123 8.49 -5.91 -4.75
N ALA A 124 7.53 -6.30 -5.59
CA ALA A 124 6.14 -6.50 -5.19
C ALA A 124 5.48 -7.54 -6.10
N TYR A 125 4.97 -8.61 -5.51
CA TYR A 125 4.30 -9.70 -6.23
C TYR A 125 5.14 -10.22 -7.41
N TRP A 126 4.71 -10.00 -8.65
CA TRP A 126 5.40 -10.44 -9.87
C TRP A 126 6.31 -9.37 -10.50
N LEU A 127 6.56 -8.28 -9.78
CA LEU A 127 7.57 -7.26 -10.08
C LEU A 127 8.74 -7.38 -9.11
N SER A 128 9.96 -7.13 -9.59
CA SER A 128 11.19 -7.13 -8.78
C SER A 128 12.28 -6.28 -9.42
N GLY A 129 13.40 -6.10 -8.72
CA GLY A 129 14.56 -5.37 -9.24
C GLY A 129 14.19 -3.96 -9.69
N LEU A 130 13.25 -3.34 -8.97
CA LEU A 130 12.80 -1.98 -9.20
C LEU A 130 13.93 -1.05 -8.76
N ARG A 131 14.44 -0.22 -9.67
CA ARG A 131 15.56 0.69 -9.39
C ARG A 131 15.19 2.11 -9.75
N LEU A 132 15.51 3.05 -8.87
CA LEU A 132 15.35 4.46 -9.16
C LEU A 132 16.22 4.86 -10.35
N ARG A 133 15.74 5.83 -11.13
CA ARG A 133 16.56 6.50 -12.15
C ARG A 133 17.39 7.61 -11.52
N ASN A 134 16.75 8.43 -10.69
CA ASN A 134 17.40 9.44 -9.87
C ASN A 134 17.13 9.14 -8.39
N SER A 135 18.18 8.88 -7.63
CA SER A 135 18.15 8.64 -6.19
C SER A 135 18.71 9.82 -5.38
N GLY A 136 18.88 11.00 -6.00
CA GLY A 136 19.30 12.21 -5.31
C GLY A 136 18.20 12.86 -4.48
N GLY A 137 18.58 13.69 -3.52
CA GLY A 137 17.67 14.37 -2.60
C GLY A 137 17.44 13.60 -1.30
N GLU A 138 16.70 14.21 -0.37
CA GLU A 138 16.52 13.66 0.99
C GLU A 138 15.52 12.51 1.05
N ALA A 139 14.53 12.47 0.15
CA ALA A 139 13.46 11.49 0.18
C ALA A 139 13.01 11.04 -1.23
N PRO A 140 13.93 10.49 -2.05
CA PRO A 140 13.66 10.09 -3.43
C PRO A 140 12.69 8.91 -3.49
N LEU A 141 11.73 9.00 -4.41
CA LEU A 141 10.75 7.95 -4.68
C LEU A 141 10.73 7.59 -6.16
N GLY A 142 10.34 6.35 -6.44
CA GLY A 142 9.95 5.90 -7.77
C GLY A 142 8.70 5.06 -7.66
N SER A 143 7.85 5.06 -8.68
CA SER A 143 6.58 4.34 -8.64
C SER A 143 6.35 3.51 -9.89
N VAL A 144 5.64 2.41 -9.73
CA VAL A 144 5.12 1.58 -10.81
C VAL A 144 3.67 1.21 -10.54
N ASP A 145 2.83 1.35 -11.56
CA ASP A 145 1.46 0.84 -11.61
C ASP A 145 1.38 -0.10 -12.81
N ALA A 146 1.18 -1.40 -12.56
CA ALA A 146 1.29 -2.43 -13.58
C ALA A 146 0.12 -3.42 -13.54
N LYS A 147 -0.49 -3.64 -14.69
CA LYS A 147 -1.65 -4.52 -14.86
C LYS A 147 -1.42 -5.53 -15.96
N SER A 148 -1.64 -6.80 -15.64
CA SER A 148 -1.57 -7.88 -16.62
C SER A 148 -2.97 -8.32 -17.07
N ASP A 149 -3.22 -8.22 -18.37
CA ASP A 149 -4.45 -8.72 -18.99
C ASP A 149 -4.48 -10.26 -19.00
N GLY A 150 -3.37 -10.93 -18.73
CA GLY A 150 -3.25 -12.39 -18.69
C GLY A 150 -4.13 -13.05 -17.63
N PHE A 151 -4.53 -12.30 -16.60
CA PHE A 151 -5.44 -12.78 -15.57
C PHE A 151 -6.91 -12.79 -16.00
N GLY A 152 -7.29 -11.97 -17.00
CA GLY A 152 -8.69 -11.79 -17.40
C GLY A 152 -9.53 -11.13 -16.31
N LYS A 153 -8.92 -10.22 -15.54
CA LYS A 153 -9.57 -9.46 -14.47
C LYS A 153 -9.37 -7.97 -14.71
N GLY A 154 -10.46 -7.22 -14.67
CA GLY A 154 -10.42 -5.77 -14.58
C GLY A 154 -10.23 -5.31 -13.14
N ASP A 155 -10.20 -3.99 -12.96
CA ASP A 155 -10.09 -3.40 -11.62
C ASP A 155 -11.44 -3.42 -10.91
N PRO A 156 -11.49 -3.83 -9.64
CA PRO A 156 -12.71 -3.72 -8.86
C PRO A 156 -13.02 -2.24 -8.63
N ARG A 157 -14.30 -1.89 -8.74
CA ARG A 157 -14.78 -0.55 -8.39
C ARG A 157 -14.75 -0.38 -6.87
N ALA A 158 -14.17 0.71 -6.40
CA ALA A 158 -14.22 1.07 -5.00
C ALA A 158 -15.64 1.48 -4.59
N SER A 159 -16.03 1.13 -3.36
CA SER A 159 -17.29 1.60 -2.79
C SER A 159 -17.24 3.11 -2.52
N ALA A 160 -18.43 3.70 -2.33
CA ALA A 160 -18.51 4.98 -1.64
C ALA A 160 -17.85 4.86 -0.26
N THR A 161 -17.31 5.98 0.21
CA THR A 161 -16.78 6.12 1.57
C THR A 161 -17.92 5.98 2.55
N ARG A 162 -17.74 5.17 3.59
CA ARG A 162 -18.72 4.95 4.64
C ARG A 162 -18.24 5.58 5.93
N HIS A 163 -19.18 6.20 6.64
CA HIS A 163 -18.98 6.69 7.99
C HIS A 163 -20.03 6.06 8.90
N THR A 164 -19.59 5.45 9.99
CA THR A 164 -20.47 4.83 10.99
C THR A 164 -19.96 5.12 12.40
N VAL A 165 -20.74 4.75 13.40
CA VAL A 165 -20.35 4.75 14.80
C VAL A 165 -20.39 3.31 15.31
N GLY A 166 -19.58 2.99 16.29
CA GLY A 166 -19.56 1.67 16.90
C GLY A 166 -19.01 1.68 18.32
N THR A 167 -19.01 0.50 18.93
CA THR A 167 -18.40 0.29 20.24
C THR A 167 -17.57 -0.98 20.24
N LEU A 168 -16.41 -0.90 20.88
CA LEU A 168 -15.64 -2.06 21.30
C LEU A 168 -16.13 -2.44 22.70
N ASN A 169 -16.76 -3.61 22.81
CA ASN A 169 -17.32 -4.09 24.07
C ASN A 169 -16.43 -5.23 24.58
N GLY A 170 -16.22 -5.30 25.89
CA GLY A 170 -15.28 -6.22 26.51
C GLY A 170 -14.04 -5.49 27.01
N GLY A 171 -12.95 -6.23 27.20
CA GLY A 171 -11.69 -5.68 27.68
C GLY A 171 -11.70 -5.13 29.12
N ASN A 172 -10.55 -4.59 29.52
CA ASN A 172 -10.30 -4.09 30.88
C ASN A 172 -10.87 -2.70 31.15
N MET A 173 -11.23 -1.94 30.11
CA MET A 173 -11.74 -0.56 30.22
C MET A 173 -13.25 -0.46 29.95
N GLY A 174 -13.92 -1.60 29.75
CA GLY A 174 -15.34 -1.66 29.42
C GLY A 174 -15.63 -1.17 27.99
N THR A 175 -16.84 -0.66 27.76
CA THR A 175 -17.27 -0.23 26.43
C THR A 175 -16.51 1.02 25.96
N MET A 176 -15.75 0.90 24.88
CA MET A 176 -15.07 2.03 24.22
C MET A 176 -15.77 2.43 22.91
N PRO A 177 -16.36 3.62 22.82
CA PRO A 177 -16.98 4.10 21.58
C PRO A 177 -15.94 4.56 20.55
N TYR A 178 -16.26 4.38 19.27
CA TYR A 178 -15.46 4.86 18.15
C TYR A 178 -16.32 5.38 16.99
N VAL A 179 -15.74 6.27 16.18
CA VAL A 179 -16.24 6.60 14.84
C VAL A 179 -15.44 5.83 13.80
N GLU A 180 -16.12 5.30 12.79
CA GLU A 180 -15.48 4.53 11.71
C GLU A 180 -15.54 5.33 10.40
N GLN A 181 -14.43 5.32 9.67
CA GLN A 181 -14.36 5.64 8.25
C GLN A 181 -13.85 4.41 7.49
N SER A 182 -14.57 3.96 6.47
CA SER A 182 -14.20 2.75 5.74
C SER A 182 -14.52 2.77 4.25
N LYS A 183 -13.75 1.98 3.50
CA LYS A 183 -13.96 1.73 2.07
C LYS A 183 -13.65 0.27 1.74
N SER A 184 -14.41 -0.28 0.81
CA SER A 184 -14.20 -1.63 0.29
C SER A 184 -14.22 -1.65 -1.24
N TRP A 185 -14.08 -2.84 -1.81
CA TRP A 185 -14.15 -3.08 -3.25
C TRP A 185 -15.33 -3.97 -3.60
N GLY A 186 -15.97 -3.66 -4.73
CA GLY A 186 -16.89 -4.59 -5.37
C GLY A 186 -16.18 -5.77 -6.02
N LYS A 187 -16.96 -6.65 -6.66
CA LYS A 187 -16.41 -7.75 -7.45
C LYS A 187 -15.58 -7.20 -8.62
N ALA A 188 -14.37 -7.72 -8.80
CA ALA A 188 -13.56 -7.41 -9.97
C ALA A 188 -14.27 -7.92 -11.25
N PRO A 189 -14.44 -7.08 -12.29
CA PRO A 189 -15.07 -7.50 -13.53
C PRO A 189 -14.19 -8.51 -14.28
N SER A 190 -14.84 -9.41 -15.02
CA SER A 190 -14.15 -10.32 -15.95
C SER A 190 -13.77 -9.56 -17.21
N THR A 191 -12.57 -9.79 -17.73
CA THR A 191 -12.10 -9.22 -19.00
C THR A 191 -11.51 -10.32 -19.88
N PRO A 192 -11.44 -10.12 -21.21
CA PRO A 192 -10.74 -11.05 -22.08
C PRO A 192 -9.28 -11.21 -21.67
N ARG A 193 -8.81 -12.45 -21.56
CA ARG A 193 -7.38 -12.72 -21.34
C ARG A 193 -6.59 -12.34 -22.57
N ARG A 194 -5.51 -11.57 -22.38
CA ARG A 194 -4.61 -11.17 -23.46
C ARG A 194 -3.17 -11.23 -22.98
N ASN A 195 -2.26 -11.49 -23.90
CA ASN A 195 -0.82 -11.48 -23.63
C ASN A 195 -0.27 -10.04 -23.64
N VAL A 196 -0.82 -9.19 -22.78
CA VAL A 196 -0.53 -7.75 -22.73
C VAL A 196 -0.25 -7.33 -21.29
N LEU A 197 0.83 -6.59 -21.10
CA LEU A 197 1.19 -5.94 -19.85
C LEU A 197 1.13 -4.43 -20.01
N HIS A 198 0.40 -3.77 -19.13
CA HIS A 198 0.38 -2.31 -19.02
C HIS A 198 1.27 -1.90 -17.85
N ILE A 199 2.12 -0.89 -18.05
CA ILE A 199 3.02 -0.32 -17.05
C ILE A 199 2.93 1.20 -17.15
N ASP A 200 2.67 1.87 -16.02
CA ASP A 200 2.93 3.29 -15.81
C ASP A 200 4.03 3.41 -14.75
N ALA A 201 5.11 4.10 -15.06
CA ALA A 201 6.28 4.20 -14.20
C ALA A 201 6.78 5.63 -14.08
N LYS A 202 7.27 5.99 -12.89
CA LYS A 202 7.90 7.29 -12.63
C LYS A 202 9.21 7.11 -11.88
N ASN A 203 10.23 7.84 -12.31
CA ASN A 203 11.58 7.83 -11.73
C ASN A 203 12.17 6.41 -11.56
N LEU A 204 11.86 5.48 -12.46
CA LEU A 204 12.46 4.14 -12.47
C LEU A 204 13.36 3.97 -13.69
N SER A 205 14.56 3.44 -13.47
CA SER A 205 15.49 3.05 -14.53
C SER A 205 15.32 1.58 -14.93
N GLN A 206 14.79 0.75 -14.04
CA GLN A 206 14.66 -0.69 -14.27
C GLN A 206 13.42 -1.26 -13.60
N ILE A 207 12.75 -2.18 -14.30
CA ILE A 207 11.72 -3.09 -13.78
C ILE A 207 11.99 -4.51 -14.29
N VAL A 208 11.97 -5.50 -13.39
CA VAL A 208 11.94 -6.93 -13.77
C VAL A 208 10.54 -7.49 -13.56
N VAL A 209 9.93 -7.98 -14.63
CA VAL A 209 8.63 -8.64 -14.63
C VAL A 209 8.83 -10.15 -14.63
N HIS A 210 8.07 -10.88 -13.82
CA HIS A 210 8.03 -12.36 -13.80
C HIS A 210 6.82 -12.89 -14.59
N PRO A 211 6.97 -13.22 -15.91
CA PRO A 211 5.81 -13.41 -16.80
C PRO A 211 4.90 -14.56 -16.38
N ARG A 212 5.47 -15.69 -15.92
CA ARG A 212 4.71 -16.84 -15.42
C ARG A 212 3.77 -16.46 -14.28
N ARG A 213 4.26 -15.67 -13.33
CA ARG A 213 3.47 -15.17 -12.19
C ARG A 213 2.46 -14.11 -12.61
N ALA A 214 2.78 -13.31 -13.61
CA ALA A 214 1.88 -12.35 -14.23
C ALA A 214 0.91 -12.96 -15.26
N ARG A 215 0.91 -14.28 -15.49
CA ARG A 215 0.08 -14.98 -16.50
C ARG A 215 0.33 -14.50 -17.95
N LEU A 216 1.58 -14.22 -18.28
CA LEU A 216 2.03 -13.75 -19.59
C LEU A 216 3.01 -14.74 -20.23
N GLY A 217 3.06 -14.72 -21.56
CA GLY A 217 4.10 -15.38 -22.36
C GLY A 217 5.32 -14.49 -22.61
N CYS A 218 6.43 -15.07 -23.05
CA CYS A 218 7.65 -14.32 -23.33
C CYS A 218 7.51 -13.31 -24.47
N ASN A 219 6.56 -13.50 -25.37
CA ASN A 219 6.19 -12.58 -26.46
C ASN A 219 5.09 -11.58 -26.08
N ALA A 220 4.85 -11.31 -24.78
CA ALA A 220 3.83 -10.35 -24.35
C ALA A 220 4.02 -8.96 -24.96
N THR A 221 2.93 -8.31 -25.37
CA THR A 221 2.96 -6.90 -25.75
C THR A 221 3.13 -6.06 -24.49
N LEU A 222 4.14 -5.18 -24.47
CA LEU A 222 4.38 -4.25 -23.37
C LEU A 222 3.83 -2.87 -23.76
N ARG A 223 2.89 -2.35 -22.98
CA ARG A 223 2.34 -1.00 -23.12
C ARG A 223 2.86 -0.17 -21.95
N VAL A 224 3.92 0.59 -22.21
CA VAL A 224 4.67 1.29 -21.16
C VAL A 224 4.50 2.79 -21.31
N LYS A 225 4.12 3.45 -20.21
CA LYS A 225 4.21 4.89 -20.01
C LYS A 225 5.29 5.13 -18.96
N THR A 226 6.22 6.02 -19.25
CA THR A 226 7.33 6.36 -18.34
C THR A 226 7.68 7.83 -18.49
N ASP A 227 8.18 8.43 -17.41
CA ASP A 227 8.61 9.84 -17.35
C ASP A 227 10.09 10.04 -17.78
N GLY A 228 10.72 8.99 -18.28
CA GLY A 228 12.09 8.99 -18.79
C GLY A 228 12.60 7.57 -19.08
N PRO A 229 13.89 7.41 -19.40
CA PRO A 229 14.46 6.11 -19.78
C PRO A 229 14.19 5.02 -18.74
N LEU A 230 13.62 3.91 -19.21
CA LEU A 230 13.24 2.75 -18.41
C LEU A 230 13.56 1.46 -19.16
N GLN A 231 14.28 0.56 -18.49
CA GLN A 231 14.49 -0.80 -18.96
C GLN A 231 13.47 -1.77 -18.32
N VAL A 232 12.76 -2.53 -19.14
CA VAL A 232 11.86 -3.61 -18.69
C VAL A 232 12.43 -4.96 -19.11
N ARG A 233 12.73 -5.82 -18.13
CA ARG A 233 13.22 -7.19 -18.34
C ARG A 233 12.15 -8.21 -18.03
N LEU A 234 11.91 -9.15 -18.94
CA LEU A 234 11.06 -10.32 -18.69
C LEU A 234 11.93 -11.47 -18.17
N ALA A 235 11.82 -11.78 -16.87
CA ALA A 235 12.61 -12.83 -16.24
C ALA A 235 12.33 -14.20 -16.88
N GLY A 236 13.40 -14.88 -17.29
CA GLY A 236 13.33 -16.20 -17.94
C GLY A 236 12.90 -16.18 -19.40
N CYS A 237 12.95 -15.02 -20.08
CA CYS A 237 12.50 -14.87 -21.47
C CYS A 237 13.55 -14.27 -22.43
N ASP A 238 14.82 -14.15 -22.01
CA ASP A 238 15.92 -13.50 -22.78
C ASP A 238 15.48 -12.19 -23.49
N ARG A 239 14.58 -11.46 -22.84
CA ARG A 239 13.91 -10.29 -23.42
C ARG A 239 14.00 -9.12 -22.47
N THR A 240 14.71 -8.10 -22.93
CA THR A 240 14.83 -6.80 -22.31
C THR A 240 14.47 -5.76 -23.36
N GLN A 241 13.65 -4.78 -23.00
CA GLN A 241 13.26 -3.67 -23.87
C GLN A 241 13.44 -2.34 -23.12
N SER A 242 13.80 -1.30 -23.86
CA SER A 242 13.93 0.05 -23.33
C SER A 242 12.77 0.92 -23.81
N PHE A 243 12.35 1.85 -22.95
CA PHE A 243 11.27 2.82 -23.19
C PHE A 243 11.71 4.19 -22.68
N GLY A 244 11.06 5.26 -23.16
CA GLY A 244 11.31 6.64 -22.73
C GLY A 244 12.05 7.47 -23.75
#